data_AF-A0A662D2P1-F1
#
_entry.id   AF-A0A662D2P1-F1
#
_cell.length_a   1.000
_cell.length_b   1.000
_cell.length_c   1.000
_cell.angle_alpha   90.00
_cell.angle_beta   90.00
_cell.angle_gamma   90.00
#
_symmetry.space_group_name_H-M   'P 1'
#
loop_
_entity.id
_entity.type
_entity.pdbx_description
1 polymer ?
#
loop_
_entity_poly.entity_id
_entity_poly.type
_entity_poly.pdbx_seq_one_letter_code
_entity_poly.pdbx_strand_id
1 'polypeptide(L)'
;AVAGAIAEFVGKKLLNYCHEVIVENGGDIFMQVRRRKRVGIYAGESPLSEKIALEVEPQDTPLGVCCSAGSFGHSLSLGKADAAVVLSSSAALADAVATAVGNMVKEEDDIQKGLEFLMRIPGVRGGVIIKSKRMGAWGKVRIVSV
;
A
#
# COMPACT_ATOMS: atom_id res chain seq x y z
N ALA A 1 -9.46 3.29 -6.62
CA ALA A 1 -10.40 3.04 -5.49
C ALA A 1 -11.32 1.83 -5.72
N VAL A 2 -11.41 1.25 -6.93
CA VAL A 2 -12.31 0.11 -7.18
C VAL A 2 -11.72 -1.19 -6.60
N ALA A 3 -10.43 -1.45 -6.81
CA ALA A 3 -9.84 -2.73 -6.45
C ALA A 3 -9.69 -2.90 -4.93
N GLY A 4 -9.24 -1.87 -4.22
CA GLY A 4 -9.22 -1.83 -2.76
C GLY A 4 -10.61 -1.96 -2.14
N ALA A 5 -11.63 -1.29 -2.71
CA ALA A 5 -13.00 -1.44 -2.24
C ALA A 5 -13.49 -2.88 -2.37
N ILE A 6 -13.30 -3.52 -3.53
CA ILE A 6 -13.68 -4.92 -3.76
C ILE A 6 -12.99 -5.83 -2.74
N ALA A 7 -11.68 -5.68 -2.52
CA ALA A 7 -10.93 -6.48 -1.55
C ALA A 7 -11.51 -6.35 -0.14
N GLU A 8 -11.83 -5.13 0.29
CA GLU A 8 -12.42 -4.85 1.61
C GLU A 8 -13.83 -5.45 1.76
N PHE A 9 -14.72 -5.26 0.79
CA PHE A 9 -16.08 -5.79 0.86
C PHE A 9 -16.11 -7.32 0.86
N VAL A 10 -15.29 -7.95 0.02
CA VAL A 10 -15.14 -9.42 -0.02
C VAL A 10 -14.57 -9.92 1.31
N GLY A 11 -13.50 -9.31 1.81
CA GLY A 11 -12.86 -9.70 3.06
C GLY A 11 -13.81 -9.59 4.25
N LYS A 12 -14.54 -8.49 4.39
CA LYS A 12 -15.56 -8.32 5.43
C LYS A 12 -16.67 -9.36 5.32
N LYS A 13 -17.08 -9.74 4.11
CA LYS A 13 -18.09 -10.80 3.93
C LYS A 13 -17.57 -12.17 4.36
N LEU A 14 -16.33 -12.51 4.01
CA LEU A 14 -15.68 -13.77 4.37
C LEU A 14 -15.44 -13.92 5.87
N LEU A 15 -15.23 -12.81 6.60
CA LEU A 15 -15.09 -12.82 8.05
C LEU A 15 -16.32 -13.30 8.82
N ASN A 16 -17.48 -13.46 8.17
CA ASN A 16 -18.63 -14.15 8.77
C ASN A 16 -18.42 -15.68 8.85
N TYR A 17 -17.42 -16.22 8.15
CA TYR A 17 -17.16 -17.65 8.01
C TYR A 17 -15.74 -18.06 8.48
N CYS A 18 -14.84 -17.10 8.67
CA CYS A 18 -13.48 -17.33 9.14
C CYS A 18 -12.98 -16.23 10.09
N HIS A 19 -11.94 -16.52 10.87
CA HIS A 19 -11.34 -15.56 11.81
C HIS A 19 -10.13 -14.81 11.23
N GLU A 20 -9.59 -15.29 10.11
CA GLU A 20 -8.47 -14.68 9.40
C GLU A 20 -8.80 -14.66 7.91
N VAL A 21 -8.55 -13.53 7.25
CA VAL A 21 -8.72 -13.37 5.81
C VAL A 21 -7.64 -12.46 5.26
N ILE A 22 -7.13 -12.78 4.08
CA ILE A 22 -6.33 -11.89 3.25
C ILE A 22 -6.98 -11.95 1.87
N VAL A 23 -7.42 -10.81 1.36
CA VAL A 23 -7.95 -10.68 0.00
C VAL A 23 -7.01 -9.77 -0.77
N GLU A 24 -6.38 -10.33 -1.80
CA GLU A 24 -5.52 -9.60 -2.73
C GLU A 24 -6.27 -9.43 -4.05
N ASN A 25 -6.38 -8.18 -4.50
CA ASN A 25 -6.96 -7.83 -5.79
C ASN A 25 -5.96 -6.94 -6.56
N GLY A 26 -4.98 -7.59 -7.18
CA GLY A 26 -3.83 -6.90 -7.77
C GLY A 26 -2.95 -6.28 -6.69
N GLY A 27 -2.63 -4.99 -6.81
CA GLY A 27 -1.81 -4.26 -5.83
C GLY A 27 -2.53 -3.90 -4.53
N ASP A 28 -3.81 -4.26 -4.39
CA ASP A 28 -4.66 -3.85 -3.27
C ASP A 28 -5.04 -5.03 -2.38
N ILE A 29 -4.73 -4.91 -1.09
CA ILE A 29 -4.94 -5.96 -0.10
C ILE A 29 -5.86 -5.45 1.00
N PHE A 30 -6.86 -6.26 1.36
CA PHE A 30 -7.52 -6.17 2.66
C PHE A 30 -7.15 -7.38 3.51
N MET A 31 -6.82 -7.16 4.78
CA MET A 31 -6.49 -8.25 5.69
C MET A 31 -7.04 -8.07 7.10
N GLN A 32 -7.42 -9.21 7.68
CA GLN A 32 -7.66 -9.42 9.11
C GLN A 32 -6.88 -10.67 9.49
N VAL A 33 -5.91 -10.55 10.40
CA VAL A 33 -5.01 -11.65 10.75
C VAL A 33 -4.84 -11.77 12.26
N ARG A 34 -4.46 -12.95 12.74
CA ARG A 34 -4.21 -13.28 14.15
C ARG A 34 -2.75 -13.57 14.44
N ARG A 35 -1.93 -13.67 13.39
CA ARG A 35 -0.47 -13.78 13.47
C ARG A 35 0.17 -12.74 12.57
N ARG A 36 1.36 -12.30 12.96
CA ARG A 36 2.19 -11.38 12.18
C ARG A 36 2.32 -11.86 10.73
N LYS A 37 2.22 -10.91 9.79
CA LYS A 37 2.42 -11.15 8.35
C LYS A 37 3.46 -10.19 7.79
N ARG A 38 4.00 -10.56 6.63
CA ARG A 38 4.87 -9.72 5.82
C ARG A 38 4.20 -9.51 4.46
N VAL A 39 4.10 -8.26 4.04
CA VAL A 39 3.60 -7.87 2.71
C VAL A 39 4.79 -7.43 1.88
N GLY A 40 5.20 -8.23 0.91
CA GLY A 40 6.30 -7.87 0.01
C GLY A 40 5.96 -6.62 -0.81
N ILE A 41 6.95 -5.76 -1.05
CA ILE A 41 6.80 -4.63 -1.95
C ILE A 41 7.52 -4.94 -3.26
N TYR A 42 6.75 -4.98 -4.34
CA TYR A 42 7.27 -5.00 -5.70
C TYR A 42 7.30 -3.55 -6.23
N ALA A 43 8.47 -3.10 -6.66
CA ALA A 43 8.74 -1.73 -7.11
C ALA A 43 9.47 -1.73 -8.47
N GLY A 44 9.11 -2.68 -9.34
CA GLY A 44 9.62 -2.74 -10.71
C GLY A 44 11.13 -2.92 -10.77
N GLU A 45 11.80 -2.05 -11.54
CA GLU A 45 13.26 -2.06 -11.72
C GLU A 45 14.04 -1.43 -10.55
N SER A 46 13.36 -0.89 -9.53
CA SER A 46 14.04 -0.38 -8.35
C SER A 46 14.89 -1.47 -7.71
N PRO A 47 16.13 -1.18 -7.26
CA PRO A 47 16.95 -2.15 -6.53
C PRO A 47 16.34 -2.58 -5.18
N LEU A 48 15.29 -1.89 -4.73
CA LEU A 48 14.53 -2.22 -3.52
C LEU A 48 13.38 -3.22 -3.80
N SER A 49 13.04 -3.45 -5.07
CA SER A 49 11.97 -4.37 -5.47
C SER A 49 12.27 -5.78 -4.97
N GLU A 50 11.28 -6.42 -4.31
CA GLU A 50 11.40 -7.77 -3.75
C GLU A 50 12.49 -7.94 -2.66
N LYS A 51 13.09 -6.84 -2.18
CA LYS A 51 14.10 -6.86 -1.10
C LYS A 51 13.54 -6.41 0.25
N ILE A 52 12.34 -5.84 0.24
CA ILE A 52 11.70 -5.31 1.44
C ILE A 52 10.24 -5.75 1.55
N ALA A 53 9.76 -5.80 2.78
CA ALA A 53 8.36 -6.07 3.10
C ALA A 53 7.87 -5.17 4.25
N LEU A 54 6.55 -4.97 4.29
CA LEU A 54 5.85 -4.40 5.43
C LEU A 54 5.53 -5.50 6.43
N GLU A 55 5.97 -5.34 7.67
CA GLU A 55 5.55 -6.19 8.78
C GLU A 55 4.23 -5.67 9.36
N VAL A 56 3.20 -6.52 9.33
CA VAL A 56 1.87 -6.22 9.84
C VAL A 56 1.59 -7.08 11.06
N GLU A 57 1.30 -6.42 12.19
CA GLU A 57 0.91 -7.11 13.42
C GLU A 57 -0.60 -7.32 13.48
N PRO A 58 -1.09 -8.38 14.16
CA PRO A 58 -2.51 -8.66 14.28
C PRO A 58 -3.36 -7.48 14.79
N GLN A 59 -2.85 -6.77 15.81
CA GLN A 59 -3.53 -5.61 16.41
C GLN A 59 -3.67 -4.41 15.47
N ASP A 60 -2.93 -4.39 14.36
CA ASP A 60 -3.07 -3.35 13.35
C ASP A 60 -4.17 -3.66 12.33
N THR A 61 -4.76 -4.86 12.36
CA THR A 61 -5.83 -5.28 11.46
C THR A 61 -7.23 -5.13 12.10
N PRO A 62 -8.29 -4.83 11.33
CA PRO A 62 -8.37 -4.87 9.87
C PRO A 62 -7.59 -3.74 9.20
N LEU A 63 -6.90 -4.09 8.10
CA LEU A 63 -5.98 -3.20 7.40
C LEU A 63 -6.12 -3.35 5.89
N GLY A 64 -6.24 -2.22 5.20
CA GLY A 64 -5.99 -2.06 3.78
C GLY A 64 -4.52 -1.70 3.53
N VAL A 65 -3.87 -2.44 2.64
CA VAL A 65 -2.53 -2.15 2.13
C VAL A 65 -2.64 -2.09 0.61
N CYS A 66 -2.58 -0.88 0.07
CA CYS A 66 -2.84 -0.63 -1.35
C CYS A 66 -1.64 -0.01 -2.02
N CYS A 67 -1.35 -0.43 -3.25
CA CYS A 67 -0.18 0.00 -3.99
C CYS A 67 -0.60 0.54 -5.36
N SER A 68 -0.07 1.72 -5.70
CA SER A 68 -0.06 2.22 -7.06
C SER A 68 1.37 2.22 -7.59
N ALA A 69 1.56 1.71 -8.79
CA ALA A 69 2.82 1.78 -9.53
C ALA A 69 2.56 2.39 -10.90
N GLY A 70 3.46 3.28 -11.35
CA GLY A 70 3.43 3.87 -12.68
C GLY A 70 4.34 3.18 -13.68
N SER A 71 5.31 2.39 -13.22
CA SER A 71 6.31 1.73 -14.07
C SER A 71 5.89 0.33 -14.54
N PHE A 72 4.82 -0.26 -14.00
CA PHE A 72 4.32 -1.59 -14.37
C PHE A 72 2.86 -1.80 -13.94
N GLY A 73 2.14 -2.65 -14.66
CA GLY A 73 0.73 -2.98 -14.42
C GLY A 73 -0.22 -2.53 -15.54
N HIS A 74 -1.34 -3.23 -15.72
CA HIS A 74 -2.30 -2.97 -16.81
C HIS A 74 -3.27 -1.80 -16.52
N SER A 75 -3.23 -1.24 -15.31
CA SER A 75 -4.05 -0.10 -14.92
C SER A 75 -3.37 1.21 -15.32
N LEU A 76 -4.09 2.09 -16.03
CA LEU A 76 -3.58 3.39 -16.47
C LEU A 76 -3.25 4.29 -15.26
N SER A 77 -2.00 4.27 -14.84
CA SER A 77 -1.40 5.19 -13.87
C SER A 77 -0.65 6.26 -14.66
N LEU A 78 -0.95 7.55 -14.43
CA LEU A 78 -0.23 8.67 -15.04
C LEU A 78 1.05 9.02 -14.27
N GLY A 79 1.26 8.35 -13.13
CA GLY A 79 2.40 8.50 -12.25
C GLY A 79 3.65 7.82 -12.76
N LYS A 80 4.80 8.17 -12.17
CA LYS A 80 6.07 7.46 -12.39
C LYS A 80 6.65 6.87 -11.12
N ALA A 81 5.93 6.90 -10.00
CA ALA A 81 6.34 6.19 -8.79
C ALA A 81 6.55 4.70 -9.11
N ASP A 82 7.61 4.13 -8.56
CA ASP A 82 7.89 2.71 -8.73
C ASP A 82 7.05 1.88 -7.76
N ALA A 83 6.79 2.41 -6.56
CA ALA A 83 5.70 1.97 -5.71
C ALA A 83 5.21 3.11 -4.81
N ALA A 84 3.90 3.27 -4.69
CA ALA A 84 3.25 4.12 -3.70
C ALA A 84 2.30 3.25 -2.87
N VAL A 85 2.78 2.79 -1.71
CA VAL A 85 2.05 1.91 -0.81
C VAL A 85 1.40 2.74 0.30
N VAL A 86 0.11 2.53 0.53
CA VAL A 86 -0.67 3.25 1.54
C VAL A 86 -1.38 2.28 2.47
N LEU A 87 -1.36 2.60 3.76
CA LEU A 87 -1.95 1.82 4.83
C LEU A 87 -3.15 2.59 5.40
N SER A 88 -4.32 1.96 5.46
CA SER A 88 -5.52 2.54 6.09
C SER A 88 -6.43 1.44 6.62
N SER A 89 -7.31 1.72 7.59
CA SER A 89 -8.36 0.77 7.97
C SER A 89 -9.47 0.65 6.93
N SER A 90 -9.51 1.53 5.91
CA SER A 90 -10.31 1.34 4.70
C SER A 90 -9.38 1.11 3.50
N ALA A 91 -9.51 -0.04 2.85
CA ALA A 91 -8.72 -0.33 1.65
C ALA A 91 -9.19 0.51 0.46
N ALA A 92 -10.47 0.90 0.41
CA ALA A 92 -10.96 1.86 -0.59
C ALA A 92 -10.23 3.22 -0.49
N LEU A 93 -10.04 3.73 0.74
CA LEU A 93 -9.28 4.96 0.97
C LEU A 93 -7.79 4.76 0.61
N ALA A 94 -7.20 3.64 1.04
CA ALA A 94 -5.80 3.35 0.74
C ALA A 94 -5.54 3.30 -0.78
N ASP A 95 -6.38 2.62 -1.56
CA ASP A 95 -6.29 2.53 -3.04
C ASP A 95 -6.40 3.93 -3.68
N ALA A 96 -7.39 4.73 -3.27
CA ALA A 96 -7.57 6.09 -3.78
C ALA A 96 -6.35 6.98 -3.52
N VAL A 97 -5.81 6.93 -2.29
CA VAL A 97 -4.66 7.73 -1.87
C VAL A 97 -3.37 7.23 -2.53
N ALA A 98 -3.19 5.91 -2.66
CA ALA A 98 -2.06 5.31 -3.36
C ALA A 98 -2.01 5.78 -4.81
N THR A 99 -3.16 5.79 -5.50
CA THR A 99 -3.27 6.33 -6.87
C THR A 99 -2.88 7.81 -6.92
N ALA A 100 -3.38 8.63 -5.99
CA ALA A 100 -3.08 10.06 -5.94
C ALA A 100 -1.58 10.34 -5.73
N VAL A 101 -0.96 9.61 -4.80
CA VAL A 101 0.49 9.72 -4.53
C VAL A 101 1.31 9.20 -5.71
N GLY A 102 0.93 8.07 -6.30
CA GLY A 102 1.61 7.52 -7.47
C GLY A 102 1.67 8.53 -8.62
N ASN A 103 0.57 9.25 -8.87
CA ASN A 103 0.47 10.32 -9.87
C ASN A 103 1.26 11.59 -9.49
N MET A 104 1.44 11.85 -8.19
CA MET A 104 2.17 13.02 -7.69
C MET A 104 3.68 12.88 -7.84
N VAL A 105 4.20 11.66 -7.67
CA VAL A 105 5.63 11.38 -7.64
C VAL A 105 6.14 11.03 -9.03
N LYS A 106 6.99 11.90 -9.59
CA LYS A 106 7.58 11.75 -10.92
C LYS A 106 9.09 11.51 -10.85
N GLU A 107 9.76 12.14 -9.88
CA GLU A 107 11.19 12.04 -9.63
C GLU A 107 11.52 11.84 -8.15
N GLU A 108 12.79 11.54 -7.83
CA GLU A 108 13.21 11.20 -6.47
C GLU A 108 12.89 12.31 -5.45
N ASP A 109 12.92 13.58 -5.87
CA ASP A 109 12.69 14.73 -4.99
C ASP A 109 11.20 14.96 -4.69
N ASP A 110 10.29 14.36 -5.45
CA ASP A 110 8.84 14.41 -5.18
C ASP A 110 8.43 13.52 -3.98
N ILE A 111 9.31 12.62 -3.53
CA ILE A 111 9.00 11.68 -2.42
C ILE A 111 8.51 12.46 -1.19
N GLN A 112 9.20 13.54 -0.82
CA GLN A 112 8.83 14.34 0.35
C GLN A 112 7.42 14.93 0.21
N LYS A 113 7.11 15.49 -0.95
CA LYS A 113 5.79 16.04 -1.26
C LYS A 113 4.69 14.98 -1.17
N GLY A 114 4.97 13.77 -1.67
CA GLY A 114 4.06 12.63 -1.55
C GLY A 114 3.81 12.22 -0.10
N LEU A 115 4.87 12.20 0.74
CA LEU A 115 4.73 11.91 2.17
C LEU A 115 3.91 13.00 2.89
N GLU A 116 4.18 14.28 2.62
CA GLU A 116 3.43 15.41 3.17
C GLU A 116 1.94 15.34 2.80
N PHE A 117 1.63 14.89 1.58
CA PHE A 117 0.25 14.62 1.18
C PHE A 117 -0.39 13.53 2.03
N LEU A 118 0.28 12.38 2.24
CA LEU A 118 -0.23 11.30 3.10
C LEU A 118 -0.56 11.80 4.52
N MET A 119 0.29 12.67 5.09
CA MET A 119 0.10 13.18 6.46
C MET A 119 -1.21 13.97 6.63
N ARG A 120 -1.70 14.57 5.55
CA ARG A 120 -2.86 15.47 5.57
C ARG A 120 -4.19 14.75 5.38
N ILE A 121 -4.18 13.46 5.04
CA ILE A 121 -5.40 12.70 4.76
C ILE A 121 -5.87 11.95 6.02
N PRO A 122 -7.01 12.33 6.62
CA PRO A 122 -7.58 11.59 7.73
C PRO A 122 -7.88 10.13 7.36
N GLY A 123 -7.56 9.21 8.25
CA GLY A 123 -7.76 7.78 8.04
C GLY A 123 -6.60 7.06 7.35
N VAL A 124 -5.62 7.79 6.78
CA VAL A 124 -4.34 7.19 6.38
C VAL A 124 -3.50 6.96 7.64
N ARG A 125 -2.99 5.75 7.79
CA ARG A 125 -2.19 5.31 8.95
C ARG A 125 -0.69 5.33 8.68
N GLY A 126 -0.31 5.26 7.41
CA GLY A 126 1.07 5.36 6.97
C GLY A 126 1.20 5.08 5.47
N GLY A 127 2.42 5.16 4.97
CA GLY A 127 2.73 4.78 3.60
C GLY A 127 4.22 4.74 3.31
N VAL A 128 4.55 4.11 2.18
CA VAL A 128 5.90 3.99 1.64
C VAL A 128 5.86 4.44 0.18
N ILE A 129 6.81 5.29 -0.20
CA ILE A 129 6.97 5.76 -1.57
C ILE A 129 8.36 5.37 -2.03
N ILE A 130 8.45 4.70 -3.17
CA ILE A 130 9.69 4.29 -3.81
C ILE A 130 9.76 4.95 -5.17
N LYS A 131 10.89 5.61 -5.43
CA LYS A 131 11.25 6.13 -6.75
C LYS A 131 12.72 5.90 -7.00
N SER A 132 13.02 5.21 -8.09
CA SER A 132 14.37 4.81 -8.50
C SER A 132 15.09 4.08 -7.34
N LYS A 133 16.16 4.66 -6.78
CA LYS A 133 16.90 4.04 -5.66
C LYS A 133 16.53 4.62 -4.29
N ARG A 134 15.61 5.59 -4.24
CA ARG A 134 15.20 6.25 -2.99
C ARG A 134 13.86 5.73 -2.51
N MET A 135 13.73 5.76 -1.20
CA MET A 135 12.50 5.40 -0.50
C MET A 135 12.23 6.43 0.59
N GLY A 136 10.97 6.81 0.73
CA GLY A 136 10.44 7.55 1.86
C GLY A 136 9.34 6.76 2.55
N ALA A 137 9.20 6.92 3.86
CA ALA A 137 8.16 6.29 4.65
C ALA A 137 7.62 7.24 5.71
N TRP A 138 6.34 7.12 6.03
CA TRP A 138 5.69 7.90 7.08
C TRP A 138 4.60 7.09 7.79
N GLY A 139 4.40 7.37 9.08
CA GLY A 139 3.32 6.80 9.89
C GLY A 139 3.63 5.41 10.46
N LYS A 140 2.59 4.60 10.70
CA LYS A 140 2.69 3.26 11.28
C LYS A 140 3.17 2.23 10.25
N VAL A 141 4.43 2.35 9.86
CA VAL A 141 5.07 1.47 8.87
C VAL A 141 6.26 0.78 9.53
N ARG A 142 6.32 -0.55 9.43
CA ARG A 142 7.49 -1.35 9.84
C ARG A 142 8.06 -2.04 8.61
N ILE A 143 9.23 -1.59 8.17
CA ILE A 143 9.91 -2.14 6.99
C ILE A 143 10.95 -3.15 7.46
N VAL A 144 10.94 -4.34 6.86
CA VAL A 144 11.92 -5.40 7.09
C VAL A 144 12.56 -5.82 5.77
N SER A 145 13.79 -6.29 5.83
CA SER A 145 14.45 -6.94 4.68
C SER A 145 13.87 -8.35 4.47
N VAL A 146 13.86 -8.79 3.21
CA VAL A 146 13.44 -10.14 2.78
C VAL A 146 14.64 -10.90 2.23
#